data_AF-A0A239P199-F1
#
_entry.id   AF-A0A239P199-F1
#
_cell.length_a   1.000
_cell.length_b   1.000
_cell.length_c   1.000
_cell.angle_alpha   90.00
_cell.angle_beta   90.00
_cell.angle_gamma   90.00
#
_symmetry.space_group_name_H-M   'P 1'
#
loop_
_entity.id
_entity.type
_entity.pdbx_description
1 polymer ?
#
loop_
_entity_poly.entity_id
_entity_poly.type
_entity_poly.pdbx_seq_one_letter_code
_entity_poly.pdbx_strand_id
1 'polypeptide(L)'
;MSVLGDSGAGVVWVGEQGVRFYSGGRSLNRSSALVEAQATAWANRRTRLNVARAMYRMRFPGEDPSGLSRHELLGREGRRVKERYRYEAARVGLAWNGRHYVPGDFDSGDAANQAVTAAAQCMYGIAQTTVAALGCSPGLGFIHSGHELAFVLDIADLYKTEIAIPVAFETATDSPEDIGSRTRRAIRDRVNEVGLLRRCVHDIKRLLLPDDAAGDPTADDTDQVTLQSDHGMNIESGRNYAEDVHW
;
A
#
# COMPACT_ATOMS: atom_id res chain seq x y z
N MET A 1 -25.25 3.69 -10.71
CA MET A 1 -24.21 2.84 -10.12
C MET A 1 -23.06 2.53 -11.07
N SER A 2 -23.28 2.30 -12.38
CA SER A 2 -22.19 2.05 -13.34
C SER A 2 -21.13 3.17 -13.36
N VAL A 3 -21.55 4.44 -13.45
CA VAL A 3 -20.61 5.59 -13.40
C VAL A 3 -19.71 5.56 -12.16
N LEU A 4 -20.23 5.18 -10.99
CA LEU A 4 -19.43 5.10 -9.76
C LEU A 4 -18.45 3.92 -9.81
N GLY A 5 -18.86 2.79 -10.34
CA GLY A 5 -18.00 1.62 -10.55
C GLY A 5 -16.91 1.85 -11.60
N ASP A 6 -17.26 2.47 -12.73
CA ASP A 6 -16.35 2.79 -13.84
C ASP A 6 -15.40 3.93 -13.48
N SER A 7 -15.79 4.80 -12.54
CA SER A 7 -14.94 5.87 -12.00
C SER A 7 -14.13 5.48 -10.77
N GLY A 8 -14.21 4.21 -10.29
CA GLY A 8 -13.45 3.73 -9.13
C GLY A 8 -13.90 4.27 -7.77
N ALA A 9 -15.15 4.70 -7.62
CA ALA A 9 -15.70 5.19 -6.36
C ALA A 9 -16.34 4.06 -5.53
N GLY A 10 -15.89 3.88 -4.29
CA GLY A 10 -16.48 2.94 -3.33
C GLY A 10 -17.76 3.48 -2.69
N VAL A 11 -18.76 2.62 -2.46
CA VAL A 11 -20.04 2.99 -1.85
C VAL A 11 -20.32 2.07 -0.68
N VAL A 12 -20.73 2.59 0.47
CA VAL A 12 -21.08 1.75 1.63
C VAL A 12 -22.50 2.05 2.06
N TRP A 13 -23.29 1.00 2.24
CA TRP A 13 -24.65 1.07 2.74
C TRP A 13 -24.70 0.57 4.17
N VAL A 14 -25.23 1.42 5.03
CA VAL A 14 -25.41 1.15 6.45
C VAL A 14 -26.81 1.51 6.90
N GLY A 15 -27.25 0.95 8.02
CA GLY A 15 -28.50 1.29 8.68
C GLY A 15 -28.46 2.63 9.39
N GLU A 16 -29.58 2.98 10.04
CA GLU A 16 -29.68 4.20 10.84
C GLU A 16 -28.53 4.28 11.85
N GLN A 17 -27.85 5.42 11.89
CA GLN A 17 -26.64 5.65 12.71
C GLN A 17 -25.50 4.62 12.50
N GLY A 18 -25.46 3.91 11.38
CA GLY A 18 -24.39 2.94 11.09
C GLY A 18 -24.49 1.63 11.86
N VAL A 19 -25.58 1.36 12.58
CA VAL A 19 -25.69 0.23 13.53
C VAL A 19 -25.73 -1.14 12.81
N ARG A 20 -26.03 -1.15 11.50
CA ARG A 20 -25.92 -2.34 10.65
C ARG A 20 -25.13 -2.02 9.40
N PHE A 21 -24.17 -2.88 9.06
CA PHE A 21 -23.52 -2.87 7.75
C PHE A 21 -24.35 -3.73 6.78
N TYR A 22 -24.67 -3.18 5.61
CA TYR A 22 -25.41 -3.90 4.58
C TYR A 22 -24.52 -4.29 3.39
N SER A 23 -23.75 -3.35 2.82
CA SER A 23 -22.78 -3.65 1.75
C SER A 23 -21.74 -2.55 1.56
N GLY A 24 -20.63 -2.86 0.86
CA GLY A 24 -19.53 -1.95 0.51
C GLY A 24 -19.09 -2.15 -0.95
N GLY A 25 -18.56 -1.10 -1.59
CA GLY A 25 -18.23 -1.08 -3.01
C GLY A 25 -17.13 -2.07 -3.38
N ARG A 26 -17.18 -2.60 -4.60
CA ARG A 26 -16.28 -3.65 -5.08
C ARG A 26 -14.89 -3.12 -5.47
N SER A 27 -13.90 -4.01 -5.40
CA SER A 27 -12.60 -3.81 -6.06
C SER A 27 -12.78 -3.55 -7.56
N LEU A 28 -11.80 -2.88 -8.19
CA LEU A 28 -11.75 -2.78 -9.66
C LEU A 28 -11.29 -4.10 -10.28
N ASN A 29 -10.59 -4.95 -9.51
CA ASN A 29 -10.18 -6.28 -9.92
C ASN A 29 -11.35 -7.27 -9.79
N ARG A 30 -11.57 -8.07 -10.83
CA ARG A 30 -12.59 -9.16 -10.86
C ARG A 30 -12.03 -10.52 -10.46
N SER A 31 -10.70 -10.66 -10.38
CA SER A 31 -10.00 -11.89 -10.00
C SER A 31 -9.61 -11.89 -8.52
N SER A 32 -9.73 -13.04 -7.85
CA SER A 32 -9.23 -13.25 -6.48
C SER A 32 -7.72 -13.50 -6.40
N ALA A 33 -7.02 -13.62 -7.54
CA ALA A 33 -5.62 -14.06 -7.59
C ALA A 33 -4.68 -13.24 -6.68
N LEU A 34 -4.84 -11.91 -6.63
CA LEU A 34 -4.00 -11.04 -5.80
C LEU A 34 -4.24 -11.23 -4.30
N VAL A 35 -5.49 -11.41 -3.87
CA VAL A 35 -5.79 -11.62 -2.45
C VAL A 35 -5.41 -13.03 -2.00
N GLU A 36 -5.56 -14.03 -2.86
CA GLU A 36 -5.10 -15.40 -2.60
C GLU A 36 -3.57 -15.47 -2.51
N ALA A 37 -2.86 -14.82 -3.44
CA ALA A 37 -1.41 -14.73 -3.40
C ALA A 37 -0.91 -13.99 -2.15
N GLN A 38 -1.58 -12.88 -1.78
CA GLN A 38 -1.28 -12.16 -0.55
C GLN A 38 -1.49 -13.05 0.68
N ALA A 39 -2.63 -13.72 0.79
CA ALA A 39 -2.94 -14.60 1.92
C ALA A 39 -1.93 -15.75 2.03
N THR A 40 -1.59 -16.38 0.89
CA THR A 40 -0.60 -17.46 0.81
C THR A 40 0.78 -16.99 1.27
N ALA A 41 1.24 -15.85 0.73
CA ALA A 41 2.52 -15.28 1.10
C ALA A 41 2.56 -14.83 2.57
N TRP A 42 1.44 -14.33 3.09
CA TRP A 42 1.30 -13.82 4.46
C TRP A 42 1.23 -14.95 5.50
N ALA A 43 0.49 -16.03 5.23
CA ALA A 43 0.24 -17.11 6.19
C ALA A 43 1.51 -17.92 6.50
N ASN A 44 2.41 -18.07 5.54
CA ASN A 44 3.67 -18.78 5.74
C ASN A 44 4.77 -17.84 6.25
N ARG A 45 5.38 -18.18 7.40
CA ARG A 45 6.39 -17.35 8.08
C ARG A 45 7.60 -17.02 7.19
N ARG A 46 8.03 -17.97 6.35
CA ARG A 46 9.19 -17.83 5.46
C ARG A 46 8.88 -16.90 4.31
N THR A 47 7.78 -17.12 3.60
CA THR A 47 7.36 -16.25 2.48
C THR A 47 7.04 -14.85 2.99
N ARG A 48 6.40 -14.71 4.16
CA ARG A 48 6.09 -13.40 4.75
C ARG A 48 7.35 -12.58 5.03
N LEU A 49 8.43 -13.21 5.49
CA LEU A 49 9.72 -12.56 5.66
C LEU A 49 10.40 -12.26 4.32
N ASN A 50 10.30 -13.14 3.34
CA ASN A 50 10.86 -12.91 2.01
C ASN A 50 10.22 -11.70 1.31
N VAL A 51 8.90 -11.53 1.42
CA VAL A 51 8.22 -10.33 0.90
C VAL A 51 8.70 -9.09 1.64
N ALA A 52 8.83 -9.12 2.97
CA ALA A 52 9.38 -7.98 3.72
C ALA A 52 10.81 -7.60 3.27
N ARG A 53 11.67 -8.59 2.96
CA ARG A 53 13.00 -8.36 2.37
C ARG A 53 12.92 -7.78 0.97
N ALA A 54 11.98 -8.24 0.14
CA ALA A 54 11.75 -7.68 -1.19
C ALA A 54 11.32 -6.20 -1.11
N MET A 55 10.39 -5.87 -0.20
CA MET A 55 9.98 -4.49 0.07
C MET A 55 11.15 -3.61 0.52
N TYR A 56 12.00 -4.11 1.42
CA TYR A 56 13.21 -3.40 1.83
C TYR A 56 14.15 -3.11 0.64
N ARG A 57 14.37 -4.10 -0.23
CA ARG A 57 15.22 -3.96 -1.41
C ARG A 57 14.68 -2.93 -2.40
N MET A 58 13.36 -2.83 -2.55
CA MET A 58 12.72 -1.81 -3.38
C MET A 58 12.98 -0.41 -2.86
N ARG A 59 13.00 -0.24 -1.53
CA ARG A 59 13.22 1.06 -0.90
C ARG A 59 14.68 1.50 -0.88
N PHE A 60 15.60 0.55 -0.74
CA PHE A 60 17.04 0.79 -0.66
C PHE A 60 17.79 -0.05 -1.71
N PRO A 61 17.71 0.33 -3.00
CA PRO A 61 18.39 -0.40 -4.05
C PRO A 61 19.91 -0.42 -3.81
N GLY A 62 20.53 -1.59 -3.95
CA GLY A 62 21.96 -1.81 -3.69
C GLY A 62 22.28 -2.36 -2.29
N GLU A 63 21.31 -2.40 -1.37
CA GLU A 63 21.47 -3.17 -0.14
C GLU A 63 20.95 -4.60 -0.31
N ASP A 64 21.68 -5.57 0.24
CA ASP A 64 21.22 -6.95 0.28
C ASP A 64 20.57 -7.27 1.63
N PRO A 65 19.23 -7.41 1.70
CA PRO A 65 18.52 -7.84 2.90
C PRO A 65 18.53 -9.36 3.11
N SER A 66 19.26 -10.12 2.28
CA SER A 66 19.37 -11.58 2.43
C SER A 66 19.91 -11.93 3.82
N GLY A 67 19.29 -12.92 4.47
CA GLY A 67 19.64 -13.33 5.83
C GLY A 67 19.08 -12.43 6.94
N LEU A 68 18.68 -11.18 6.67
CA LEU A 68 18.19 -10.29 7.72
C LEU A 68 16.85 -10.73 8.28
N SER A 69 16.71 -10.68 9.60
CA SER A 69 15.44 -10.81 10.32
C SER A 69 14.59 -9.55 10.17
N ARG A 70 13.30 -9.65 10.48
CA ARG A 70 12.38 -8.50 10.43
C ARG A 70 12.83 -7.37 11.37
N HIS A 71 13.37 -7.70 12.54
CA HIS A 71 13.88 -6.71 13.49
C HIS A 71 15.07 -5.93 12.91
N GLU A 72 16.00 -6.61 12.24
CA GLU A 72 17.15 -5.96 11.61
C GLU A 72 16.74 -5.06 10.44
N LEU A 73 15.77 -5.49 9.63
CA LEU A 73 15.21 -4.66 8.56
C LEU A 73 14.67 -3.33 9.12
N LEU A 74 13.83 -3.40 10.16
CA LEU A 74 13.25 -2.22 10.82
C LEU A 74 14.33 -1.30 11.41
N GLY A 75 15.33 -1.87 12.07
CA GLY A 75 16.43 -1.08 12.66
C GLY A 75 17.24 -0.34 11.60
N ARG A 76 17.51 -0.97 10.45
CA ARG A 76 18.22 -0.32 9.33
C ARG A 76 17.36 0.74 8.68
N GLU A 77 16.10 0.43 8.40
CA GLU A 77 15.15 1.37 7.80
C GLU A 77 14.99 2.64 8.64
N GLY A 78 14.84 2.50 9.96
CA GLY A 78 14.74 3.62 10.87
C GLY A 78 15.96 4.55 10.83
N ARG A 79 17.17 4.01 10.64
CA ARG A 79 18.38 4.81 10.41
C ARG A 79 18.34 5.54 9.07
N ARG A 80 17.99 4.84 7.99
CA ARG A 80 17.88 5.43 6.65
C ARG A 80 16.87 6.57 6.58
N VAL A 81 15.73 6.43 7.25
CA VAL A 81 14.73 7.51 7.35
C VAL A 81 15.28 8.73 8.09
N LYS A 82 15.97 8.53 9.22
CA LYS A 82 16.61 9.63 9.97
C LYS A 82 17.70 10.32 9.15
N GLU A 83 18.51 9.55 8.42
CA GLU A 83 19.50 10.08 7.48
C GLU A 83 18.83 10.91 6.39
N ARG A 84 17.72 10.41 5.81
CA ARG A 84 16.97 11.14 4.79
C ARG A 84 16.42 12.46 5.31
N TYR A 85 15.87 12.50 6.52
CA TYR A 85 15.42 13.77 7.12
C TYR A 85 16.55 14.78 7.25
N ARG A 86 17.72 14.37 7.78
CA ARG A 86 18.88 15.26 7.92
C ARG A 86 19.38 15.75 6.57
N TYR A 87 19.43 14.87 5.58
CA TYR A 87 19.84 15.20 4.23
C TYR A 87 18.90 16.24 3.60
N GLU A 88 17.58 16.00 3.66
CA GLU A 88 16.60 16.91 3.07
C GLU A 88 16.59 18.27 3.78
N ALA A 89 16.64 18.27 5.12
CA ALA A 89 16.77 19.50 5.91
C ALA A 89 17.98 20.34 5.49
N ALA A 90 19.16 19.71 5.39
CA ALA A 90 20.38 20.38 4.96
C ALA A 90 20.29 20.88 3.51
N ARG A 91 19.71 20.08 2.60
CA ARG A 91 19.54 20.43 1.19
C ARG A 91 18.71 21.70 1.00
N VAL A 92 17.65 21.86 1.79
CA VAL A 92 16.74 23.02 1.70
C VAL A 92 17.06 24.14 2.69
N GLY A 93 18.12 24.00 3.49
CA GLY A 93 18.55 25.02 4.46
C GLY A 93 17.67 25.14 5.71
N LEU A 94 16.91 24.11 6.07
CA LEU A 94 16.07 24.08 7.28
C LEU A 94 16.79 23.42 8.46
N ALA A 95 16.57 23.95 9.66
CA ALA A 95 16.96 23.28 10.89
C ALA A 95 16.03 22.07 11.15
N TRP A 96 16.60 20.93 11.52
CA TRP A 96 15.82 19.72 11.84
C TRP A 96 16.21 19.11 13.18
N ASN A 97 15.29 19.17 14.14
CA ASN A 97 15.47 18.71 15.51
C ASN A 97 14.86 17.33 15.78
N GLY A 98 14.59 16.58 14.71
CA GLY A 98 13.94 15.28 14.79
C GLY A 98 12.44 15.33 14.50
N ARG A 99 11.89 14.13 14.33
CA ARG A 99 10.47 13.93 14.06
C ARG A 99 9.68 14.02 15.37
N HIS A 100 8.80 15.01 15.46
CA HIS A 100 7.87 15.20 16.56
C HIS A 100 6.44 15.14 16.01
N TYR A 101 5.63 14.23 16.56
CA TYR A 101 4.24 14.03 16.16
C TYR A 101 3.41 13.70 17.39
N VAL A 102 2.39 14.51 17.65
CA VAL A 102 1.41 14.28 18.71
C VAL A 102 0.11 13.80 18.06
N PRO A 103 -0.32 12.55 18.31
CA PRO A 103 -1.58 12.04 17.79
C PRO A 103 -2.75 12.95 18.21
N GLY A 104 -3.54 13.39 17.23
CA GLY A 104 -4.71 14.25 17.48
C GLY A 104 -4.41 15.75 17.57
N ASP A 105 -3.13 16.15 17.50
CA ASP A 105 -2.73 17.57 17.56
C ASP A 105 -1.75 17.88 16.43
N PHE A 106 -2.32 18.26 15.28
CA PHE A 106 -1.55 18.62 14.08
C PHE A 106 -0.73 19.91 14.28
N ASP A 107 -1.28 20.88 15.00
CA ASP A 107 -0.72 22.22 15.11
C ASP A 107 0.46 22.29 16.10
N SER A 108 0.63 21.27 16.96
CA SER A 108 1.77 21.17 17.88
C SER A 108 3.16 21.08 17.24
N GLY A 109 3.24 20.67 15.97
CA GLY A 109 4.52 20.52 15.25
C GLY A 109 5.00 21.81 14.60
N ASP A 110 6.31 21.95 14.39
CA ASP A 110 6.85 22.98 13.49
C ASP A 110 6.41 22.72 12.02
N ALA A 111 6.57 23.72 11.16
CA ALA A 111 6.11 23.63 9.77
C ALA A 111 6.67 22.40 9.02
N ALA A 112 7.93 22.03 9.26
CA ALA A 112 8.53 20.83 8.66
C ALA A 112 7.86 19.55 9.17
N ASN A 113 7.60 19.43 10.47
CA ASN A 113 6.90 18.30 11.06
C ASN A 113 5.45 18.21 10.59
N GLN A 114 4.75 19.35 10.47
CA GLN A 114 3.40 19.41 9.92
C GLN A 114 3.36 18.97 8.46
N ALA A 115 4.30 19.45 7.63
CA ALA A 115 4.45 19.03 6.25
C ALA A 115 4.71 17.52 6.13
N VAL A 116 5.64 16.97 6.93
CA VAL A 116 5.93 15.53 6.94
C VAL A 116 4.69 14.71 7.35
N THR A 117 3.90 15.18 8.33
CA THR A 117 2.62 14.54 8.69
C THR A 117 1.67 14.52 7.51
N ALA A 118 1.43 15.69 6.88
CA ALA A 118 0.51 15.82 5.77
C ALA A 118 0.93 14.96 4.55
N ALA A 119 2.23 14.96 4.22
CA ALA A 119 2.77 14.15 3.14
C ALA A 119 2.63 12.64 3.42
N ALA A 120 2.88 12.19 4.65
CA ALA A 120 2.70 10.80 5.03
C ALA A 120 1.23 10.36 4.92
N GLN A 121 0.29 11.20 5.33
CA GLN A 121 -1.15 10.93 5.19
C GLN A 121 -1.55 10.79 3.71
N CYS A 122 -1.00 11.61 2.81
CA CYS A 122 -1.21 11.44 1.37
C CYS A 122 -0.72 10.08 0.86
N MET A 123 0.46 9.62 1.32
CA MET A 123 0.98 8.30 0.92
C MET A 123 0.08 7.17 1.41
N TYR A 124 -0.47 7.27 2.63
CA TYR A 124 -1.44 6.30 3.14
C TYR A 124 -2.70 6.27 2.27
N GLY A 125 -3.23 7.43 1.88
CA GLY A 125 -4.39 7.51 0.99
C GLY A 125 -4.12 6.84 -0.36
N ILE A 126 -2.99 7.15 -1.01
CA ILE A 126 -2.60 6.57 -2.31
C ILE A 126 -2.43 5.05 -2.20
N ALA A 127 -1.75 4.57 -1.16
CA ALA A 127 -1.56 3.15 -0.92
C ALA A 127 -2.91 2.45 -0.67
N GLN A 128 -3.78 3.03 0.16
CA GLN A 128 -5.10 2.48 0.46
C GLN A 128 -5.97 2.40 -0.80
N THR A 129 -5.99 3.45 -1.61
CA THR A 129 -6.67 3.46 -2.92
C THR A 129 -6.18 2.32 -3.80
N THR A 130 -4.86 2.12 -3.89
CA THR A 130 -4.29 1.07 -4.75
C THR A 130 -4.59 -0.33 -4.21
N VAL A 131 -4.41 -0.56 -2.91
CA VAL A 131 -4.70 -1.83 -2.24
C VAL A 131 -6.18 -2.22 -2.43
N ALA A 132 -7.09 -1.28 -2.23
CA ALA A 132 -8.52 -1.51 -2.43
C ALA A 132 -8.86 -1.76 -3.91
N ALA A 133 -8.31 -0.96 -4.82
CA ALA A 133 -8.50 -1.11 -6.26
C ALA A 133 -8.05 -2.48 -6.79
N LEU A 134 -7.00 -3.06 -6.21
CA LEU A 134 -6.49 -4.39 -6.56
C LEU A 134 -7.19 -5.55 -5.85
N GLY A 135 -8.02 -5.26 -4.84
CA GLY A 135 -8.78 -6.28 -4.10
C GLY A 135 -7.93 -6.99 -3.05
N CYS A 136 -6.75 -6.49 -2.75
CA CYS A 136 -5.91 -6.98 -1.67
C CYS A 136 -6.53 -6.68 -0.30
N SER A 137 -6.20 -7.49 0.70
CA SER A 137 -6.62 -7.27 2.08
C SER A 137 -5.73 -6.24 2.78
N PRO A 138 -6.29 -5.12 3.28
CA PRO A 138 -5.52 -4.08 3.96
C PRO A 138 -4.85 -4.54 5.26
N GLY A 139 -5.41 -5.53 5.95
CA GLY A 139 -4.90 -6.03 7.24
C GLY A 139 -3.73 -7.01 7.13
N LEU A 140 -3.47 -7.58 5.95
CA LEU A 140 -2.46 -8.62 5.76
C LEU A 140 -1.09 -8.02 5.39
N GLY A 141 -0.48 -7.30 6.33
CA GLY A 141 0.85 -6.69 6.19
C GLY A 141 2.03 -7.67 6.33
N PHE A 142 3.11 -7.40 5.62
CA PHE A 142 4.38 -8.11 5.65
C PHE A 142 5.41 -7.46 6.60
N ILE A 143 5.36 -6.15 6.84
CA ILE A 143 6.23 -5.46 7.80
C ILE A 143 5.40 -5.09 9.04
N HIS A 144 4.33 -4.34 8.86
CA HIS A 144 3.38 -3.97 9.90
C HIS A 144 2.43 -5.14 10.24
N SER A 145 1.87 -5.11 11.45
CA SER A 145 0.95 -6.14 11.96
C SER A 145 0.07 -5.57 13.07
N GLY A 146 -1.09 -6.19 13.33
CA GLY A 146 -1.98 -5.80 14.44
C GLY A 146 -2.86 -4.58 14.16
N HIS A 147 -2.85 -4.05 12.93
CA HIS A 147 -3.71 -2.95 12.49
C HIS A 147 -4.45 -3.36 11.22
N GLU A 148 -5.69 -2.90 11.06
CA GLU A 148 -6.52 -3.16 9.87
C GLU A 148 -5.95 -2.58 8.56
N LEU A 149 -4.91 -1.75 8.63
CA LEU A 149 -4.26 -1.07 7.50
C LEU A 149 -2.79 -1.48 7.38
N ALA A 150 -2.38 -2.59 7.99
CA ALA A 150 -0.98 -3.01 8.02
C ALA A 150 -0.33 -3.06 6.62
N PHE A 151 -1.01 -3.63 5.62
CA PHE A 151 -0.48 -3.67 4.26
C PHE A 151 -0.46 -2.30 3.58
N VAL A 152 -1.43 -1.43 3.88
CA VAL A 152 -1.44 -0.04 3.41
C VAL A 152 -0.22 0.72 3.91
N LEU A 153 0.14 0.55 5.19
CA LEU A 153 1.34 1.15 5.77
C LEU A 153 2.61 0.64 5.09
N ASP A 154 2.69 -0.68 4.85
CA ASP A 154 3.84 -1.28 4.15
C ASP A 154 4.04 -0.69 2.75
N ILE A 155 2.96 -0.56 1.97
CA ILE A 155 3.03 -0.02 0.61
C ILE A 155 3.34 1.48 0.62
N ALA A 156 2.76 2.25 1.52
CA ALA A 156 3.04 3.68 1.62
C ALA A 156 4.53 3.95 1.94
N ASP A 157 5.13 3.12 2.78
CA ASP A 157 6.51 3.26 3.23
C ASP A 157 7.54 3.04 2.12
N LEU A 158 7.20 2.33 1.04
CA LEU A 158 8.05 2.19 -0.14
C LEU A 158 8.43 3.55 -0.75
N TYR A 159 7.52 4.54 -0.68
CA TYR A 159 7.63 5.80 -1.42
C TYR A 159 7.91 7.01 -0.53
N LYS A 160 7.83 6.86 0.80
CA LYS A 160 8.01 7.99 1.73
C LYS A 160 9.36 8.67 1.58
N THR A 161 10.45 7.90 1.49
CA THR A 161 11.80 8.45 1.41
C THR A 161 12.11 9.08 0.07
N GLU A 162 11.50 8.59 -1.00
CA GLU A 162 11.70 9.06 -2.37
C GLU A 162 10.84 10.30 -2.69
N ILE A 163 9.60 10.34 -2.21
CA ILE A 163 8.59 11.34 -2.62
C ILE A 163 8.15 12.21 -1.44
N ALA A 164 7.61 11.59 -0.38
CA ALA A 164 6.92 12.34 0.67
C ALA A 164 7.86 13.26 1.47
N ILE A 165 9.02 12.74 1.88
CA ILE A 165 9.97 13.52 2.69
C ILE A 165 10.55 14.69 1.89
N PRO A 166 11.10 14.50 0.67
CA PRO A 166 11.64 15.63 -0.11
C PRO A 166 10.60 16.75 -0.35
N VAL A 167 9.39 16.38 -0.78
CA VAL A 167 8.31 17.35 -1.04
C VAL A 167 7.89 18.08 0.24
N ALA A 168 7.83 17.40 1.38
CA ALA A 168 7.49 18.02 2.66
C ALA A 168 8.52 19.08 3.07
N PHE A 169 9.81 18.78 2.94
CA PHE A 169 10.88 19.73 3.28
C PHE A 169 10.92 20.93 2.32
N GLU A 170 10.73 20.70 1.02
CA GLU A 170 10.59 21.79 0.04
C GLU A 170 9.39 22.68 0.36
N THR A 171 8.23 22.09 0.67
CA THR A 171 7.02 22.88 0.97
C THR A 171 7.17 23.72 2.25
N ALA A 172 8.03 23.27 3.17
CA ALA A 172 8.31 23.96 4.43
C ALA A 172 9.26 25.16 4.31
N THR A 173 9.93 25.37 3.16
CA THR A 173 10.83 26.53 2.99
C THR A 173 10.10 27.85 2.77
N ASP A 174 8.85 27.80 2.29
CA ASP A 174 8.18 29.00 1.78
C ASP A 174 7.52 29.84 2.89
N SER A 175 6.43 29.31 3.45
CA SER A 175 5.63 29.97 4.48
C SER A 175 5.18 28.90 5.49
N PRO A 176 4.91 29.23 6.75
CA PRO A 176 4.23 28.31 7.67
C PRO A 176 2.70 28.27 7.44
N GLU A 177 2.12 29.26 6.76
CA GLU A 177 0.67 29.34 6.55
C GLU A 177 0.17 28.20 5.65
N ASP A 178 -0.97 27.62 6.02
CA ASP A 178 -1.64 26.53 5.30
C ASP A 178 -0.72 25.36 4.90
N ILE A 179 0.32 25.09 5.67
CA ILE A 179 1.38 24.13 5.33
C ILE A 179 0.84 22.75 4.99
N GLY A 180 -0.17 22.27 5.72
CA GLY A 180 -0.83 20.99 5.42
C GLY A 180 -1.49 20.98 4.04
N SER A 181 -2.24 22.02 3.69
CA SER A 181 -2.93 22.12 2.40
C SER A 181 -1.97 22.31 1.22
N ARG A 182 -0.91 23.12 1.39
CA ARG A 182 0.15 23.27 0.39
C ARG A 182 0.88 21.95 0.16
N THR A 183 1.24 21.24 1.23
CA THR A 183 1.93 19.95 1.13
C THR A 183 1.08 18.93 0.40
N ARG A 184 -0.23 18.84 0.69
CA ARG A 184 -1.15 17.96 -0.04
C ARG A 184 -1.18 18.24 -1.55
N ARG A 185 -1.20 19.51 -1.96
CA ARG A 185 -1.16 19.91 -3.37
C ARG A 185 0.17 19.55 -4.03
N ALA A 186 1.29 19.85 -3.36
CA ALA A 186 2.62 19.53 -3.87
C ALA A 186 2.80 18.01 -4.04
N ILE A 187 2.33 17.20 -3.09
CA ILE A 187 2.33 15.74 -3.20
C ILE A 187 1.47 15.28 -4.38
N ARG A 188 0.24 15.80 -4.54
CA ARG A 188 -0.63 15.47 -5.67
C ARG A 188 0.08 15.71 -7.00
N ASP A 189 0.70 16.88 -7.16
CA ASP A 189 1.35 17.28 -8.40
C ASP A 189 2.56 16.37 -8.70
N ARG A 190 3.38 16.09 -7.68
CA ARG A 190 4.52 15.17 -7.78
C ARG A 190 4.11 13.73 -8.09
N VAL A 191 3.08 13.22 -7.44
CA VAL A 191 2.52 11.87 -7.64
C VAL A 191 2.03 11.68 -9.07
N ASN A 192 1.39 12.72 -9.62
CA ASN A 192 0.93 12.72 -11.01
C ASN A 192 2.13 12.76 -11.99
N GLU A 193 3.09 13.65 -11.75
CA GLU A 193 4.31 13.80 -12.57
C GLU A 193 5.06 12.46 -12.72
N VAL A 194 5.25 11.72 -11.61
CA VAL A 194 5.98 10.44 -11.63
C VAL A 194 5.11 9.22 -11.96
N GLY A 195 3.80 9.41 -12.14
CA GLY A 195 2.85 8.31 -12.38
C GLY A 195 2.79 7.29 -11.23
N LEU A 196 2.83 7.75 -9.97
CA LEU A 196 3.02 6.88 -8.80
C LEU A 196 1.92 5.81 -8.66
N LEU A 197 0.65 6.11 -8.98
CA LEU A 197 -0.44 5.12 -8.89
C LEU A 197 -0.16 3.89 -9.77
N ARG A 198 0.31 4.11 -11.01
CA ARG A 198 0.69 3.02 -11.92
C ARG A 198 1.84 2.20 -11.35
N ARG A 199 2.84 2.88 -10.76
CA ARG A 199 3.96 2.22 -10.08
C ARG A 199 3.50 1.41 -8.87
N CYS A 200 2.60 1.93 -8.03
CA CYS A 200 2.03 1.19 -6.90
C CYS A 200 1.35 -0.11 -7.37
N VAL A 201 0.57 -0.06 -8.46
CA VAL A 201 -0.06 -1.24 -9.04
C VAL A 201 0.98 -2.28 -9.45
N HIS A 202 1.97 -1.86 -10.24
CA HIS A 202 3.05 -2.73 -10.69
C HIS A 202 3.82 -3.35 -9.52
N ASP A 203 4.16 -2.55 -8.52
CA ASP A 203 4.97 -2.95 -7.38
C ASP A 203 4.22 -3.93 -6.47
N ILE A 204 2.91 -3.73 -6.24
CA ILE A 204 2.07 -4.70 -5.52
C ILE A 204 1.98 -6.02 -6.31
N LYS A 205 1.69 -5.97 -7.61
CA LYS A 205 1.64 -7.17 -8.46
C LYS A 205 2.95 -7.95 -8.38
N ARG A 206 4.09 -7.27 -8.56
CA ARG A 206 5.41 -7.89 -8.49
C ARG A 206 5.74 -8.51 -7.13
N LEU A 207 5.29 -7.90 -6.03
CA LEU A 207 5.50 -8.42 -4.68
C LEU A 207 4.67 -9.68 -4.40
N LEU A 208 3.45 -9.76 -4.94
CA LEU A 208 2.50 -10.83 -4.65
C LEU A 208 2.52 -11.96 -5.68
N LEU A 209 2.79 -11.62 -6.94
CA LEU A 209 2.85 -12.52 -8.10
C LEU A 209 4.21 -12.34 -8.80
N PRO A 210 5.33 -12.79 -8.18
CA PRO A 210 6.62 -12.77 -8.85
C PRO A 210 6.60 -13.65 -10.10
N ASP A 211 7.45 -13.35 -11.09
CA ASP A 211 7.49 -13.83 -12.49
C ASP A 211 7.46 -15.36 -12.75
N ASP A 212 7.34 -16.18 -11.70
CA ASP A 212 7.15 -17.64 -11.77
C ASP A 212 5.67 -18.06 -11.96
N ALA A 213 4.72 -17.12 -11.90
CA ALA A 213 3.31 -17.38 -12.20
C ALA A 213 3.08 -17.32 -13.73
N ALA A 214 2.54 -18.39 -14.31
CA ALA A 214 2.22 -18.48 -15.73
C ALA A 214 1.27 -17.34 -16.17
N GLY A 215 1.83 -16.28 -16.77
CA GLY A 215 1.08 -15.08 -17.17
C GLY A 215 0.62 -14.22 -15.98
N ASP A 216 0.28 -12.95 -16.23
CA ASP A 216 -0.39 -12.12 -15.21
C ASP A 216 -1.86 -12.60 -15.10
N PRO A 217 -2.27 -13.27 -14.01
CA PRO A 217 -3.64 -13.80 -13.84
C PRO A 217 -4.70 -12.69 -13.71
N THR A 218 -4.28 -11.43 -13.70
CA THR A 218 -5.15 -10.26 -13.70
C THR A 218 -5.15 -9.52 -15.05
N ALA A 219 -4.42 -10.01 -16.06
CA ALA A 219 -4.31 -9.34 -17.36
C ALA A 219 -5.58 -9.42 -18.21
N ASP A 220 -6.32 -10.52 -18.15
CA ASP A 220 -7.44 -10.75 -19.06
C ASP A 220 -8.79 -10.17 -18.56
N ASP A 221 -8.85 -9.51 -17.38
CA ASP A 221 -10.08 -9.03 -16.70
C ASP A 221 -11.25 -10.04 -16.81
N THR A 222 -10.93 -11.33 -16.89
CA THR A 222 -11.91 -12.39 -17.13
C THR A 222 -12.65 -12.61 -15.83
N ASP A 223 -13.94 -12.32 -15.86
CA ASP A 223 -14.87 -12.61 -14.76
C ASP A 223 -15.13 -14.12 -14.73
N GLN A 224 -14.17 -14.89 -14.22
CA GLN A 224 -14.20 -16.34 -14.19
C GLN A 224 -14.31 -16.86 -12.75
N VAL A 225 -15.39 -17.57 -12.48
CA VAL A 225 -15.61 -18.29 -11.22
C VAL A 225 -15.40 -19.78 -11.46
N THR A 226 -14.55 -20.41 -10.64
CA THR A 226 -14.30 -21.86 -10.65
C THR A 226 -14.59 -22.48 -9.29
N LEU A 227 -14.77 -23.80 -9.23
CA LEU A 227 -14.85 -24.54 -7.98
C LEU A 227 -13.51 -25.24 -7.71
N GLN A 228 -13.04 -25.20 -6.46
CA GLN A 228 -11.80 -25.85 -6.07
C GLN A 228 -12.06 -27.32 -5.72
N SER A 229 -11.30 -28.23 -6.30
CA SER A 229 -11.27 -29.64 -5.90
C SER A 229 -10.05 -29.95 -5.02
N ASP A 230 -10.14 -31.02 -4.23
CA ASP A 230 -9.09 -31.46 -3.30
C ASP A 230 -7.78 -31.88 -3.99
N HIS A 231 -7.79 -32.05 -5.31
CA HIS A 231 -6.62 -32.37 -6.13
C HIS A 231 -5.97 -31.17 -6.81
N GLY A 232 -6.33 -29.94 -6.38
CA GLY A 232 -5.77 -28.71 -6.95
C GLY A 232 -6.27 -28.42 -8.37
N MET A 233 -7.34 -29.10 -8.81
CA MET A 233 -8.00 -28.80 -10.07
C MET A 233 -9.15 -27.83 -9.84
N ASN A 234 -9.12 -26.71 -10.55
CA ASN A 234 -10.25 -25.81 -10.66
C ASN A 234 -11.22 -26.36 -11.72
N ILE A 235 -12.47 -26.62 -11.34
CA ILE A 235 -13.53 -27.06 -12.26
C ILE A 235 -14.47 -25.91 -12.58
N GLU A 236 -15.14 -25.98 -13.74
CA GLU A 236 -16.06 -24.94 -14.20
C GLU A 236 -17.24 -24.76 -13.23
N SER A 237 -17.57 -23.52 -12.87
CA SER A 237 -18.77 -23.26 -12.08
C SER A 237 -20.04 -23.29 -12.95
N GLY A 238 -21.22 -23.39 -12.33
CA GLY A 238 -22.50 -23.35 -13.04
C GLY A 238 -22.90 -24.66 -13.74
N ARG A 239 -22.15 -25.75 -13.53
CA ARG A 239 -22.50 -27.11 -13.98
C ARG A 239 -22.88 -28.01 -12.79
N ASN A 240 -23.84 -28.90 -13.01
CA ASN A 240 -24.16 -29.96 -12.06
C ASN A 240 -23.26 -31.17 -12.35
N TYR A 241 -22.44 -31.55 -11.37
CA TYR A 241 -21.45 -32.62 -11.48
C TYR A 241 -21.94 -33.98 -10.94
N ALA A 242 -23.22 -34.10 -10.56
CA ALA A 242 -23.78 -35.30 -9.93
C ALA A 242 -23.67 -36.57 -10.79
N GLU A 243 -23.53 -36.45 -12.11
CA GLU A 243 -23.48 -37.60 -13.04
C GLU A 243 -22.09 -37.83 -13.68
N ASP A 244 -21.14 -36.90 -13.53
CA ASP A 244 -19.88 -36.90 -14.32
C ASP A 244 -18.59 -37.05 -13.47
N VAL A 245 -18.68 -37.13 -12.14
CA VAL A 245 -17.50 -37.28 -11.28
C VAL A 245 -17.33 -38.73 -10.84
N HIS A 246 -16.60 -39.50 -11.66
CA HIS A 246 -15.92 -40.70 -11.18
C HIS A 246 -14.68 -40.24 -10.40
N TRP A 247 -14.72 -40.39 -9.08
CA TRP A 247 -13.60 -40.16 -8.15
C TRP A 247 -12.42 -41.13 -8.41
#